data_AF-A0A7Z9LV66-F1
#
_entry.id   AF-A0A7Z9LV66-F1
#
_cell.length_a   1.000
_cell.length_b   1.000
_cell.length_c   1.000
_cell.angle_alpha   90.00
_cell.angle_beta   90.00
_cell.angle_gamma   90.00
#
_symmetry.space_group_name_H-M   'P 1'
#
loop_
_entity.id
_entity.type
_entity.pdbx_description
1 polymer ?
#
loop_
_entity_poly.entity_id
_entity_poly.type
_entity_poly.pdbx_seq_one_letter_code
_entity_poly.pdbx_strand_id
1 'polypeptide(L)'
;FSISGHVNNPCNVEEEMGIPLKELIEKHAGGVIGGWDNLLAVIPGGASVSLIPKSICDNIKMDFDSLQGVQSGLGTAAVIVMNKTTDIVEAITRLSYFYKHESCGQCTPCREGTGWMFRIMKKMIDGNVHHEDIDKLLDVTKQVEGHTICALGDAAAWPIQGLMRHFRPEVEKRIEENQQRKAVA
;
A
#
# COMPACT_ATOMS: atom_id res chain seq x y z
N PHE A 1 11.41 -6.27 14.09
CA PHE A 1 10.25 -5.54 13.57
C PHE A 1 10.39 -4.05 13.81
N SER A 2 10.03 -3.24 12.83
CA SER A 2 9.95 -1.77 12.95
C SER A 2 8.51 -1.34 12.82
N ILE A 3 7.83 -1.04 13.93
CA ILE A 3 6.41 -0.69 13.96
C ILE A 3 6.27 0.83 13.91
N SER A 4 5.60 1.32 12.87
CA SER A 4 5.50 2.74 12.51
C SER A 4 4.08 3.12 12.07
N GLY A 5 3.84 4.41 11.84
CA GLY A 5 2.53 4.92 11.43
C GLY A 5 1.62 5.17 12.62
N HIS A 6 0.34 4.82 12.48
CA HIS A 6 -0.74 5.18 13.43
C HIS A 6 -0.86 4.19 14.60
N VAL A 7 0.22 4.04 15.37
CA VAL A 7 0.28 3.30 16.64
C VAL A 7 0.57 4.25 17.81
N ASN A 8 0.20 3.86 19.04
CA ASN A 8 0.39 4.73 20.21
C ASN A 8 1.87 4.93 20.55
N ASN A 9 2.69 3.89 20.41
CA ASN A 9 4.12 3.91 20.70
C ASN A 9 4.92 3.30 19.54
N PRO A 10 5.24 4.06 18.48
CA PRO A 10 6.10 3.57 17.40
C PRO A 10 7.46 3.11 17.95
N CYS A 11 7.92 1.92 17.55
CA CYS A 11 9.13 1.33 18.12
C CYS A 11 9.83 0.36 17.16
N ASN A 12 11.12 0.16 17.41
CA ASN A 12 11.85 -1.00 16.91
C ASN A 12 11.92 -2.04 18.03
N VAL A 13 11.53 -3.27 17.72
CA VAL A 13 11.56 -4.38 18.65
C VAL A 13 11.99 -5.66 17.94
N GLU A 14 12.89 -6.40 18.57
CA GLU A 14 13.22 -7.76 18.17
C GLU A 14 12.23 -8.71 18.83
N GLU A 15 11.62 -9.58 18.02
CA GLU A 15 10.60 -10.53 18.48
C GLU A 15 10.60 -11.73 17.52
N GLU A 16 10.03 -12.85 17.95
CA GLU A 16 10.04 -14.10 17.17
C GLU A 16 9.33 -13.97 15.80
N MET A 17 9.91 -14.57 14.77
CA MET A 17 9.26 -14.67 13.45
C MET A 17 8.01 -15.56 13.55
N GLY A 18 6.93 -15.14 12.90
CA GLY A 18 5.64 -15.85 12.97
C GLY A 18 4.74 -15.41 14.13
N ILE A 19 5.15 -14.41 14.93
CA ILE A 19 4.26 -13.73 15.87
C ILE A 19 3.00 -13.21 15.14
N PRO A 20 1.79 -13.36 15.71
CA PRO A 20 0.59 -12.76 15.12
C PRO A 20 0.73 -11.24 15.00
N LEU A 21 0.39 -10.67 13.84
CA LEU A 21 0.53 -9.22 13.58
C LEU A 21 -0.22 -8.37 14.62
N LYS A 22 -1.43 -8.81 14.99
CA LYS A 22 -2.23 -8.15 16.03
C LYS A 22 -1.52 -8.13 17.37
N GLU A 23 -0.99 -9.28 17.80
CA GLU A 23 -0.25 -9.40 19.05
C GLU A 23 0.99 -8.51 19.03
N LEU A 24 1.75 -8.51 17.93
CA LEU A 24 2.93 -7.66 17.76
C LEU A 24 2.60 -6.17 17.97
N ILE A 25 1.51 -5.67 17.37
CA ILE A 25 1.10 -4.26 17.48
C ILE A 25 0.55 -3.94 18.87
N GLU A 26 -0.33 -4.78 19.42
CA GLU A 26 -0.97 -4.54 20.72
C GLU A 26 0.04 -4.60 21.87
N LYS A 27 0.94 -5.59 21.85
CA LYS A 27 1.93 -5.82 22.92
C LYS A 27 3.07 -4.81 22.90
N HIS A 28 3.66 -4.53 21.74
CA HIS A 28 4.90 -3.76 21.67
C HIS A 28 4.70 -2.29 21.29
N ALA A 29 3.71 -1.99 20.45
CA ALA A 29 3.44 -0.62 20.01
C ALA A 29 2.29 0.06 20.78
N GLY A 30 1.76 -0.61 21.81
CA GLY A 30 0.64 -0.11 22.61
C GLY A 30 -0.68 -0.04 21.84
N GLY A 31 -0.82 -0.78 20.74
CA GLY A 31 -2.01 -0.79 19.91
C GLY A 31 -2.11 0.36 18.89
N VAL A 32 -3.13 0.27 18.05
CA VAL A 32 -3.49 1.29 17.04
C VAL A 32 -4.05 2.52 17.74
N ILE A 33 -3.76 3.72 17.24
CA ILE A 33 -4.34 4.98 17.73
C ILE A 33 -5.87 4.89 17.58
N GLY A 34 -6.60 4.98 18.70
CA GLY A 34 -8.06 4.80 18.74
C GLY A 34 -8.55 3.36 18.87
N GLY A 35 -7.65 2.40 19.14
CA GLY A 35 -7.97 0.98 19.33
C GLY A 35 -7.94 0.16 18.04
N TRP A 36 -7.92 -1.17 18.17
CA TRP A 36 -7.78 -2.09 17.04
C TRP A 36 -8.92 -1.97 16.01
N ASP A 37 -10.13 -1.63 16.44
CA ASP A 37 -11.27 -1.39 15.55
C ASP A 37 -11.11 -0.14 14.68
N ASN A 38 -10.18 0.75 15.04
CA ASN A 38 -9.82 1.91 14.22
C ASN A 38 -8.78 1.57 13.13
N LEU A 39 -8.31 0.33 13.04
CA LEU A 39 -7.39 -0.09 11.98
C LEU A 39 -8.09 -0.06 10.61
N LEU A 40 -7.40 0.50 9.62
CA LEU A 40 -7.80 0.48 8.21
C LEU A 40 -7.03 -0.60 7.47
N ALA A 41 -5.70 -0.45 7.42
CA ALA A 41 -4.80 -1.36 6.72
C ALA A 41 -3.39 -1.31 7.33
N VAL A 42 -2.58 -2.31 6.99
CA VAL A 42 -1.17 -2.40 7.36
C VAL A 42 -0.34 -2.72 6.13
N ILE A 43 0.82 -2.08 5.97
CA ILE A 43 1.87 -2.56 5.08
C ILE A 43 2.85 -3.35 5.96
N PRO A 44 2.89 -4.69 5.87
CA PRO A 44 3.57 -5.52 6.87
C PRO A 44 5.10 -5.53 6.72
N GLY A 45 5.62 -5.23 5.53
CA GLY A 45 7.00 -5.52 5.15
C GLY A 45 7.78 -4.37 4.53
N GLY A 46 7.46 -3.14 4.91
CA GLY A 46 8.02 -1.92 4.34
C GLY A 46 7.34 -1.52 3.04
N ALA A 47 7.69 -0.34 2.53
CA ALA A 47 6.99 0.31 1.41
C ALA A 47 6.88 -0.52 0.12
N SER A 48 7.69 -1.57 -0.04
CA SER A 48 7.74 -2.39 -1.23
C SER A 48 6.62 -3.42 -1.32
N VAL A 49 5.93 -3.76 -0.22
CA VAL A 49 4.94 -4.85 -0.23
C VAL A 49 3.51 -4.34 -0.31
N SER A 50 2.60 -5.19 -0.78
CA SER A 50 1.17 -4.88 -0.82
C SER A 50 0.62 -4.68 0.59
N LEU A 51 -0.21 -3.66 0.78
CA LEU A 51 -0.98 -3.48 2.00
C LEU A 51 -1.99 -4.63 2.20
N ILE A 52 -2.36 -4.90 3.45
CA ILE A 52 -3.42 -5.84 3.83
C ILE A 52 -4.48 -5.12 4.67
N PRO A 53 -5.78 -5.37 4.42
CA PRO A 53 -6.87 -4.76 5.20
C PRO A 53 -6.99 -5.38 6.58
N LYS A 54 -7.65 -4.68 7.51
CA LYS A 54 -7.88 -5.14 8.89
C LYS A 54 -8.36 -6.61 8.98
N SER A 55 -9.27 -7.03 8.10
CA SER A 55 -9.84 -8.39 8.11
C SER A 55 -8.79 -9.50 7.95
N ILE A 56 -7.71 -9.22 7.23
CA ILE A 56 -6.57 -10.13 7.11
C ILE A 56 -5.62 -9.97 8.31
N CYS A 57 -5.38 -8.73 8.74
CA CYS A 57 -4.52 -8.41 9.89
C CYS A 57 -4.97 -9.10 11.19
N ASP A 58 -6.27 -9.37 11.35
CA ASP A 58 -6.84 -9.99 12.56
C ASP A 58 -6.22 -11.37 12.88
N ASN A 59 -5.79 -12.15 11.88
CA ASN A 59 -5.33 -13.54 12.06
C ASN A 59 -3.99 -13.87 11.38
N ILE A 60 -3.31 -12.88 10.79
CA ILE A 60 -2.08 -13.13 10.03
C ILE A 60 -0.85 -13.24 10.93
N LYS A 61 0.07 -14.15 10.58
CA LYS A 61 1.37 -14.28 11.21
C LYS A 61 2.44 -13.49 10.47
N MET A 62 3.41 -12.97 11.20
CA MET A 62 4.53 -12.20 10.68
C MET A 62 5.70 -13.10 10.27
N ASP A 63 5.47 -13.94 9.25
CA ASP A 63 6.47 -14.78 8.60
C ASP A 63 6.33 -14.68 7.06
N PHE A 64 7.30 -15.22 6.32
CA PHE A 64 7.34 -15.10 4.86
C PHE A 64 6.16 -15.81 4.18
N ASP A 65 5.88 -17.05 4.56
CA ASP A 65 4.90 -17.90 3.89
C ASP A 65 3.47 -17.40 4.12
N SER A 66 3.14 -17.00 5.35
CA SER A 66 1.83 -16.49 5.71
C SER A 66 1.52 -15.21 4.93
N LEU A 67 2.47 -14.28 4.87
CA LEU A 67 2.28 -13.00 4.16
C LEU A 67 2.25 -13.19 2.64
N GLN A 68 3.04 -14.11 2.10
CA GLN A 68 2.96 -14.47 0.68
C GLN A 68 1.60 -15.11 0.35
N GLY A 69 1.06 -15.95 1.24
CA GLY A 69 -0.25 -16.61 1.09
C GLY A 69 -1.43 -15.63 0.99
N VAL A 70 -1.28 -14.41 1.50
CA VAL A 70 -2.29 -13.34 1.39
C VAL A 70 -1.91 -12.28 0.33
N GLN A 71 -1.02 -12.64 -0.60
CA GLN A 71 -0.57 -11.77 -1.70
C GLN A 71 0.07 -10.46 -1.23
N SER A 72 0.78 -10.52 -0.11
CA SER A 72 1.67 -9.50 0.42
C SER A 72 3.09 -10.09 0.58
N GLY A 73 3.93 -9.52 1.44
CA GLY A 73 5.24 -10.05 1.76
C GLY A 73 5.79 -9.50 3.07
N LEU A 74 6.73 -10.24 3.68
CA LEU A 74 7.37 -9.81 4.93
C LEU A 74 8.39 -8.69 4.72
N GLY A 75 9.03 -8.61 3.54
CA GLY A 75 10.02 -7.60 3.20
C GLY A 75 11.05 -7.37 4.31
N THR A 76 11.19 -6.12 4.77
CA THR A 76 12.11 -5.76 5.87
C THR A 76 11.50 -5.92 7.27
N ALA A 77 10.27 -6.43 7.36
CA ALA A 77 9.45 -6.44 8.58
C ALA A 77 9.26 -5.05 9.20
N ALA A 78 9.25 -4.01 8.34
CA ALA A 78 8.87 -2.65 8.69
C ALA A 78 7.34 -2.49 8.55
N VAL A 79 6.65 -2.62 9.67
CA VAL A 79 5.20 -2.58 9.76
C VAL A 79 4.74 -1.12 9.76
N ILE A 80 4.01 -0.71 8.71
CA ILE A 80 3.41 0.63 8.60
C ILE A 80 1.91 0.49 8.86
N VAL A 81 1.45 1.00 10.00
CA VAL A 81 0.06 0.92 10.45
C VAL A 81 -0.71 2.15 9.98
N MET A 82 -1.88 1.95 9.38
CA MET A 82 -2.78 3.02 8.95
C MET A 82 -4.16 2.80 9.58
N ASN A 83 -4.64 3.79 10.34
CA ASN A 83 -5.98 3.80 10.92
C ASN A 83 -7.02 4.42 9.95
N LYS A 84 -8.29 4.45 10.33
CA LYS A 84 -9.41 4.94 9.48
C LYS A 84 -9.40 6.43 9.18
N THR A 85 -8.55 7.22 9.84
CA THR A 85 -8.39 8.65 9.51
C THR A 85 -7.44 8.89 8.33
N THR A 86 -6.77 7.84 7.84
CA THR A 86 -5.85 7.92 6.70
C THR A 86 -6.59 7.96 5.38
N ASP A 87 -6.21 8.90 4.51
CA ASP A 87 -6.49 8.78 3.07
C ASP A 87 -5.53 7.73 2.47
N ILE A 88 -6.03 6.50 2.29
CA ILE A 88 -5.19 5.40 1.81
C ILE A 88 -4.76 5.58 0.35
N VAL A 89 -5.57 6.26 -0.47
CA VAL A 89 -5.23 6.57 -1.87
C VAL A 89 -4.08 7.56 -1.91
N GLU A 90 -4.12 8.60 -1.08
CA GLU A 90 -3.03 9.57 -0.93
C GLU A 90 -1.75 8.91 -0.39
N ALA A 91 -1.87 8.07 0.65
CA ALA A 91 -0.73 7.37 1.23
C ALA A 91 0.01 6.50 0.19
N ILE A 92 -0.73 5.71 -0.59
CA ILE A 92 -0.13 4.87 -1.64
C ILE A 92 0.38 5.72 -2.80
N THR A 93 -0.30 6.82 -3.15
CA THR A 93 0.22 7.77 -4.14
C THR A 93 1.57 8.35 -3.72
N ARG A 94 1.75 8.63 -2.42
CA ARG A 94 3.00 9.12 -1.87
C ARG A 94 4.12 8.08 -1.94
N LEU A 95 3.80 6.78 -1.82
CA LEU A 95 4.73 5.69 -2.09
C LEU A 95 5.07 5.59 -3.58
N SER A 96 4.09 5.71 -4.48
CA SER A 96 4.36 5.74 -5.92
C SER A 96 5.28 6.91 -6.31
N TYR A 97 5.12 8.08 -5.66
CA TYR A 97 6.05 9.19 -5.83
C TYR A 97 7.46 8.86 -5.35
N PHE A 98 7.59 8.20 -4.19
CA PHE A 98 8.88 7.75 -3.67
C PHE A 98 9.60 6.85 -4.67
N TYR A 99 8.94 5.83 -5.22
CA TYR A 99 9.54 4.95 -6.22
C TYR A 99 9.87 5.66 -7.54
N LYS A 100 9.07 6.64 -7.94
CA LYS A 100 9.39 7.50 -9.08
C LYS A 100 10.63 8.36 -8.81
N HIS A 101 10.85 8.79 -7.57
CA HIS A 101 11.98 9.65 -7.19
C HIS A 101 13.27 8.85 -7.04
N GLU A 102 13.20 7.68 -6.40
CA GLU A 102 14.35 6.81 -6.10
C GLU A 102 14.64 5.76 -7.18
N SER A 103 13.99 5.86 -8.34
CA SER A 103 14.32 5.03 -9.51
C SER A 103 15.61 5.54 -10.15
N CYS A 104 16.62 4.67 -10.28
CA CYS A 104 17.89 5.01 -10.94
C CYS A 104 17.75 5.30 -12.44
N GLY A 105 16.59 4.96 -13.04
CA GLY A 105 16.29 5.24 -14.44
C GLY A 105 16.99 4.33 -15.46
N GLN A 106 17.63 3.23 -15.05
CA GLN A 106 18.39 2.38 -15.99
C GLN A 106 17.48 1.61 -16.97
N CYS A 107 16.51 0.85 -16.47
CA CYS A 107 15.59 0.06 -17.31
C CYS A 107 14.33 0.84 -17.66
N THR A 108 13.90 0.77 -18.92
CA THR A 108 12.75 1.54 -19.43
C THR A 108 11.43 1.24 -18.69
N PRO A 109 11.06 -0.02 -18.38
CA PRO A 109 9.81 -0.29 -17.67
C PRO A 109 9.76 0.40 -16.31
N CYS A 110 10.86 0.42 -15.56
CA CYS A 110 10.93 1.15 -14.28
C CYS A 110 10.96 2.67 -14.49
N ARG A 111 11.83 3.18 -15.38
CA ARG A 111 12.04 4.62 -15.59
C ARG A 111 10.76 5.32 -16.02
N GLU A 112 10.07 4.77 -17.02
CA GLU A 112 8.87 5.37 -17.58
C GLU A 112 7.61 4.95 -16.81
N GLY A 113 7.53 3.66 -16.43
CA GLY A 113 6.37 3.09 -15.77
C GLY A 113 6.11 3.70 -14.40
N THR A 114 7.13 3.83 -13.54
CA THR A 114 6.95 4.46 -12.21
C THR A 114 6.48 5.90 -12.31
N GLY A 115 7.01 6.67 -13.27
CA GLY A 115 6.57 8.02 -13.56
C GLY A 115 5.12 8.10 -14.04
N TRP A 116 4.71 7.20 -14.92
CA TRP A 116 3.34 7.13 -15.40
C TRP A 116 2.36 6.70 -14.31
N MET A 117 2.68 5.65 -13.56
CA MET A 117 1.88 5.15 -12.44
C MET A 117 1.63 6.25 -11.40
N PHE A 118 2.67 6.99 -11.00
CA PHE A 118 2.51 8.13 -10.09
C PHE A 118 1.58 9.22 -10.64
N ARG A 119 1.67 9.56 -11.93
CA ARG A 119 0.78 10.59 -12.53
C ARG A 119 -0.68 10.18 -12.50
N ILE A 120 -0.98 8.91 -12.73
CA ILE A 120 -2.36 8.39 -12.63
C ILE A 120 -2.83 8.38 -11.18
N MET A 121 -2.02 7.83 -10.26
CA MET A 121 -2.30 7.83 -8.82
C MET A 121 -2.56 9.25 -8.28
N LYS A 122 -1.77 10.23 -8.70
CA LYS A 122 -1.97 11.64 -8.34
C LYS A 122 -3.33 12.17 -8.80
N LYS A 123 -3.79 11.81 -10.00
CA LYS A 123 -5.13 12.19 -10.47
C LYS A 123 -6.23 11.46 -9.69
N MET A 124 -5.97 10.24 -9.21
CA MET A 124 -6.91 9.47 -8.40
C MET A 124 -7.18 10.11 -7.03
N ILE A 125 -6.22 10.86 -6.46
CA ILE A 125 -6.44 11.62 -5.21
C ILE A 125 -7.65 12.56 -5.31
N ASP A 126 -7.82 13.22 -6.46
CA ASP A 126 -8.95 14.14 -6.69
C ASP A 126 -10.15 13.48 -7.39
N GLY A 127 -10.07 12.17 -7.64
CA GLY A 127 -11.04 11.44 -8.47
C GLY A 127 -11.06 11.88 -9.94
N ASN A 128 -9.98 12.51 -10.44
CA ASN A 128 -9.90 13.04 -11.80
C ASN A 128 -9.40 12.00 -12.82
N VAL A 129 -10.03 10.83 -12.80
CA VAL A 129 -9.79 9.71 -13.71
C VAL A 129 -11.12 9.04 -14.07
N HIS A 130 -11.11 8.16 -15.06
CA HIS A 130 -12.24 7.30 -15.39
C HIS A 130 -12.05 5.90 -14.80
N HIS A 131 -13.12 5.11 -14.68
CA HIS A 131 -13.03 3.73 -14.20
C HIS A 131 -12.06 2.89 -15.06
N GLU A 132 -12.04 3.11 -16.37
CA GLU A 132 -11.10 2.45 -17.29
C GLU A 132 -9.62 2.77 -17.00
N ASP A 133 -9.31 3.90 -16.35
CA ASP A 133 -7.94 4.24 -15.99
C ASP A 133 -7.43 3.37 -14.83
N ILE A 134 -8.32 2.81 -14.01
CA ILE A 134 -7.95 1.84 -12.96
C ILE A 134 -7.42 0.57 -13.61
N ASP A 135 -8.14 0.03 -14.59
CA ASP A 135 -7.76 -1.22 -15.25
C ASP A 135 -6.49 -1.01 -16.10
N LYS A 136 -6.38 0.12 -16.81
CA LYS A 136 -5.12 0.52 -17.48
C LYS A 136 -3.96 0.64 -16.50
N LEU A 137 -4.19 1.21 -15.32
CA LEU A 137 -3.15 1.31 -14.29
C LEU A 137 -2.68 -0.07 -13.84
N LEU A 138 -3.61 -1.00 -13.60
CA LEU A 138 -3.28 -2.37 -13.25
C LEU A 138 -2.51 -3.10 -14.35
N ASP A 139 -2.88 -2.90 -15.62
CA ASP A 139 -2.12 -3.48 -16.72
C ASP A 139 -0.69 -2.94 -16.79
N VAL A 140 -0.49 -1.64 -16.58
CA VAL A 140 0.85 -1.06 -16.49
C VAL A 140 1.63 -1.62 -15.29
N THR A 141 1.01 -1.82 -14.13
CA THR A 141 1.72 -2.42 -12.99
C THR A 141 2.29 -3.81 -13.34
N LYS A 142 1.55 -4.63 -14.11
CA LYS A 142 1.99 -5.95 -14.57
C LYS A 142 3.05 -5.89 -15.68
N GLN A 143 3.07 -4.82 -16.48
CA GLN A 143 4.11 -4.58 -17.47
C GLN A 143 5.41 -4.08 -16.85
N VAL A 144 5.34 -3.44 -15.68
CA VAL A 144 6.53 -3.05 -14.91
C VAL A 144 7.06 -4.24 -14.13
N GLU A 145 6.18 -4.94 -13.40
CA GLU A 145 6.52 -6.14 -12.64
C GLU A 145 7.13 -7.21 -13.54
N GLY A 146 8.25 -7.81 -13.09
CA GLY A 146 8.94 -8.88 -13.82
C GLY A 146 9.66 -8.46 -15.11
N HIS A 147 9.59 -7.20 -15.54
CA HIS A 147 10.23 -6.69 -16.75
C HIS A 147 11.32 -5.64 -16.45
N THR A 148 11.73 -5.50 -15.18
CA THR A 148 12.79 -4.59 -14.74
C THR A 148 14.08 -5.34 -14.40
N ILE A 149 15.21 -4.63 -14.39
CA ILE A 149 16.53 -5.23 -14.07
C ILE A 149 16.62 -5.63 -12.60
N CYS A 150 16.06 -4.81 -11.69
CA CYS A 150 16.02 -5.09 -10.26
C CYS A 150 14.58 -5.08 -9.74
N ALA A 151 14.40 -5.49 -8.49
CA ALA A 151 13.10 -5.59 -7.83
C ALA A 151 12.47 -4.23 -7.45
N LEU A 152 13.10 -3.09 -7.80
CA LEU A 152 12.47 -1.78 -7.57
C LEU A 152 11.21 -1.61 -8.42
N GLY A 153 11.17 -2.21 -9.62
CA GLY A 153 9.97 -2.22 -10.47
C GLY A 153 8.79 -2.91 -9.77
N ASP A 154 9.04 -4.10 -9.24
CA ASP A 154 8.05 -4.87 -8.47
C ASP A 154 7.61 -4.08 -7.22
N ALA A 155 8.57 -3.53 -6.47
CA ALA A 155 8.32 -2.71 -5.29
C ALA A 155 7.50 -1.45 -5.58
N ALA A 156 7.57 -0.90 -6.80
CA ALA A 156 6.77 0.24 -7.22
C ALA A 156 5.36 -0.17 -7.69
N ALA A 157 5.20 -1.39 -8.20
CA ALA A 157 3.94 -1.94 -8.70
C ALA A 157 3.05 -2.48 -7.56
N TRP A 158 3.63 -3.24 -6.63
CA TRP A 158 2.88 -3.95 -5.59
C TRP A 158 2.03 -3.06 -4.67
N PRO A 159 2.45 -1.87 -4.22
CA PRO A 159 1.59 -1.01 -3.41
C PRO A 159 0.30 -0.59 -4.14
N ILE A 160 0.39 -0.33 -5.44
CA ILE A 160 -0.76 0.04 -6.28
C ILE A 160 -1.66 -1.18 -6.49
N GLN A 161 -1.07 -2.34 -6.79
CA GLN A 161 -1.83 -3.59 -6.94
C GLN A 161 -2.57 -3.95 -5.64
N GLY A 162 -1.92 -3.83 -4.48
CA GLY A 162 -2.52 -4.06 -3.17
C GLY A 162 -3.65 -3.07 -2.86
N LEU A 163 -3.47 -1.79 -3.18
CA LEU A 163 -4.52 -0.78 -3.06
C LEU A 163 -5.75 -1.17 -3.89
N MET A 164 -5.58 -1.48 -5.17
CA MET A 164 -6.70 -1.82 -6.03
C MET A 164 -7.34 -3.17 -5.66
N ARG A 165 -6.58 -4.12 -5.12
CA ARG A 165 -7.12 -5.41 -4.67
C ARG A 165 -8.06 -5.25 -3.47
N HIS A 166 -7.72 -4.38 -2.52
CA HIS A 166 -8.42 -4.29 -1.24
C HIS A 166 -9.31 -3.05 -1.08
N PHE A 167 -9.01 -1.97 -1.81
CA PHE A 167 -9.65 -0.66 -1.67
C PHE A 167 -10.11 -0.07 -3.01
N ARG A 168 -10.28 -0.87 -4.07
CA ARG A 168 -10.91 -0.42 -5.32
C ARG A 168 -12.26 0.29 -5.10
N PRO A 169 -13.17 -0.20 -4.23
CA PRO A 169 -14.42 0.53 -3.97
C PRO A 169 -14.21 1.95 -3.43
N GLU A 170 -13.15 2.19 -2.65
CA GLU A 170 -12.83 3.52 -2.13
C GLU A 170 -12.31 4.45 -3.24
N VAL A 171 -11.53 3.91 -4.17
CA VAL A 171 -11.07 4.63 -5.36
C VAL A 171 -12.24 4.95 -6.29
N GLU A 172 -13.12 3.99 -6.56
CA GLU A 172 -14.30 4.16 -7.42
C GLU A 172 -15.28 5.18 -6.85
N LYS A 173 -15.55 5.12 -5.54
CA LYS A 173 -16.38 6.11 -4.83
C LYS A 173 -15.86 7.53 -5.05
N ARG A 174 -14.54 7.73 -4.97
CA ARG A 174 -13.91 9.04 -5.16
C ARG A 174 -14.04 9.55 -6.59
N ILE A 175 -14.01 8.66 -7.58
CA ILE A 175 -14.28 8.99 -8.99
C ILE A 175 -15.73 9.46 -9.16
N GLU A 176 -16.69 8.71 -8.60
CA GLU A 176 -18.12 9.03 -8.66
C GLU A 176 -18.44 10.38 -8.00
N GLU A 177 -17.89 10.64 -6.81
CA GLU A 177 -18.05 11.91 -6.09
C GLU A 177 -17.52 13.10 -6.90
N ASN A 178 -16.39 12.93 -7.59
CA ASN A 178 -15.85 13.99 -8.46
C ASN A 178 -16.71 14.21 -9.72
N GLN A 179 -17.23 13.14 -10.32
CA GLN A 179 -18.14 13.25 -11.47
C GLN A 179 -19.44 13.97 -11.10
N GLN A 180 -20.03 13.63 -9.95
CA GLN A 180 -21.21 14.31 -9.43
C GLN A 180 -20.94 15.81 -9.18
N ARG A 181 -19.80 16.15 -8.56
CA ARG A 181 -19.38 17.55 -8.39
C ARG A 181 -19.26 18.31 -9.70
N LYS A 182 -18.70 17.68 -10.74
CA LYS A 182 -18.57 18.30 -12.08
C LYS A 182 -19.90 18.45 -12.80
N ALA A 183 -20.87 17.56 -12.56
CA ALA A 183 -22.20 17.65 -13.18
C ALA A 183 -23.06 18.78 -12.60
N VAL A 184 -22.76 19.23 -11.38
CA VAL A 184 -23.50 20.29 -10.67
C VAL A 184 -22.86 21.68 -10.86
N ALA A 185 -21.61 21.75 -11.34
CA ALA A 185 -20.86 22.99 -11.59
C ALA A 185 -21.09 23.53 -13.01
#